data_AF-A0A7Y8M7R6-F1
#
_entry.id   AF-A0A7Y8M7R6-F1
#
_cell.length_a   1.000
_cell.length_b   1.000
_cell.length_c   1.000
_cell.angle_alpha   90.00
_cell.angle_beta   90.00
_cell.angle_gamma   90.00
#
_symmetry.space_group_name_H-M   'P 1'
#
loop_
_entity.id
_entity.type
_entity.pdbx_description
1 polymer ?
#
loop_
_entity_poly.entity_id
_entity_poly.type
_entity_poly.pdbx_seq_one_letter_code
_entity_poly.pdbx_strand_id
1 'polypeptide(L)'
;MKRIPLVIKTWAGEAPHDMDYITRSIPSLLASDLPDNIDIIIYDDCSPNPAIRDFLKSVARSDNRLRIIFGEQNKGPNLGQQDIYKQIVAEYSDAPFYLNADDDVVYHRQWLNKLRSAYEACRQMGRNGVFTALHMPFRRHFETLSAGGSRLYLKWKQPALNWLIPRDLYEEVGPFRDEGIAYDTVFSHWMRLKGYPIFCMSPSHVQNIGLLGAYATDDTTTALDYAGFSPLQRIQYQFGYHLRRIPEYLRHLTDSAAEIVWPVRWGTEFVHEGIRRDGSSVAVYSFDDAQRLGWNLEEAAKRVERVASTYATGKMPHLTPQLFRNREGTPVRVQIPWHFMPNLREAVDFNLPKRPAASELFTALMEQLAPLHEAGIAHNKIRPENIYVDQQTGSVKLMWLGVEPLPGVAYANMPKRELASSFSGALNRWARTDIREIFAERYLNYMAPEVMAGMPASPRSDIYSVAAVVLSFAQACIGRFEKPTGPINERMGILKTELILEDSSLKTLLEKCLAQNPEHRPQDASQALFKQ
;
A
#
# COMPACT_ATOMS: atom_id res chain seq x y z
N MET A 1 -33.43 4.17 16.96
CA MET A 1 -32.55 4.17 15.76
C MET A 1 -31.19 3.67 16.21
N LYS A 2 -30.52 2.79 15.45
CA LYS A 2 -29.20 2.27 15.84
C LYS A 2 -28.19 3.42 16.00
N ARG A 3 -27.32 3.34 17.01
CA ARG A 3 -26.25 4.33 17.20
C ARG A 3 -25.18 4.12 16.13
N ILE A 4 -24.61 5.21 15.63
CA ILE A 4 -23.57 5.17 14.58
C ILE A 4 -22.36 5.94 15.11
N PRO A 5 -21.17 5.32 15.17
CA PRO A 5 -19.97 6.00 15.63
C PRO A 5 -19.40 6.89 14.52
N LEU A 6 -19.13 8.14 14.87
CA LEU A 6 -18.32 9.09 14.12
C LEU A 6 -17.02 9.32 14.89
N VAL A 7 -15.94 8.75 14.38
CA VAL A 7 -14.62 8.77 15.00
C VAL A 7 -13.81 9.89 14.38
N ILE A 8 -13.29 10.77 15.23
CA ILE A 8 -12.35 11.83 14.86
C ILE A 8 -11.06 11.53 15.59
N LYS A 9 -9.98 11.28 14.84
CA LYS A 9 -8.66 11.20 15.43
C LYS A 9 -8.05 12.59 15.43
N THR A 10 -7.62 13.08 16.60
CA THR A 10 -6.99 14.39 16.74
C THR A 10 -5.53 14.26 17.12
N TRP A 11 -4.70 15.15 16.57
CA TRP A 11 -3.32 15.33 17.02
C TRP A 11 -2.88 16.79 16.92
N ALA A 12 -2.68 17.44 18.07
CA ALA A 12 -2.17 18.80 18.17
C ALA A 12 -0.68 18.78 18.49
N GLY A 13 0.16 18.98 17.48
CA GLY A 13 1.60 19.17 17.63
C GLY A 13 1.97 20.48 18.33
N GLU A 14 3.27 20.76 18.39
CA GLU A 14 3.78 22.02 18.96
C GLU A 14 3.56 23.23 18.03
N ALA A 15 3.20 22.99 16.76
CA ALA A 15 3.05 24.07 15.80
C ALA A 15 1.70 24.79 16.00
N PRO A 16 1.66 26.14 15.97
CA PRO A 16 0.42 26.88 16.22
C PRO A 16 -0.74 26.53 15.27
N HIS A 17 -0.44 26.13 14.03
CA HIS A 17 -1.46 25.80 13.03
C HIS A 17 -2.21 24.49 13.34
N ASP A 18 -1.59 23.56 14.08
CA ASP A 18 -2.25 22.30 14.46
C ASP A 18 -3.50 22.57 15.30
N MET A 19 -3.40 23.51 16.25
CA MET A 19 -4.54 23.95 17.06
C MET A 19 -5.56 24.77 16.27
N ASP A 20 -5.13 25.61 15.31
CA ASP A 20 -6.06 26.39 14.46
C ASP A 20 -6.99 25.47 13.67
N TYR A 21 -6.45 24.39 13.10
CA TYR A 21 -7.24 23.45 12.30
C TYR A 21 -8.29 22.74 13.16
N ILE A 22 -7.86 22.18 14.29
CA ILE A 22 -8.74 21.48 15.23
C ILE A 22 -9.86 22.39 15.76
N THR A 23 -9.52 23.63 16.14
CA THR A 23 -10.47 24.60 16.71
C THR A 23 -11.46 25.15 15.69
N ARG A 24 -11.22 24.95 14.39
CA ARG A 24 -12.17 25.27 13.31
C ARG A 24 -12.95 24.04 12.85
N SER A 25 -12.29 22.91 12.74
CA SER A 25 -12.87 21.67 12.22
C SER A 25 -13.97 21.13 13.12
N ILE A 26 -13.65 20.89 14.40
CA ILE A 26 -14.59 20.24 15.34
C ILE A 26 -15.86 21.08 15.52
N PRO A 27 -15.80 22.41 15.77
CA PRO A 27 -17.02 23.21 15.85
C PRO A 27 -17.85 23.22 14.56
N SER A 28 -17.21 23.20 13.38
CA SER A 28 -17.93 23.13 12.11
C SER A 28 -18.70 21.81 11.95
N LEU A 29 -18.11 20.69 12.42
CA LEU A 29 -18.77 19.38 12.45
C LEU A 29 -19.99 19.40 13.37
N LEU A 30 -19.87 19.95 14.57
CA LEU A 30 -20.99 20.04 15.51
C LEU A 30 -22.14 20.91 14.97
N ALA A 31 -21.81 21.95 14.21
CA ALA A 31 -22.77 22.82 13.54
C ALA A 31 -23.36 22.25 12.23
N SER A 32 -23.01 21.01 11.85
CA SER A 32 -23.32 20.47 10.52
C SER A 32 -24.67 19.76 10.39
N ASP A 33 -25.56 19.91 11.38
CA ASP A 33 -26.84 19.20 11.49
C ASP A 33 -26.71 17.67 11.56
N LEU A 34 -25.77 17.15 12.36
CA LEU A 34 -25.61 15.71 12.55
C LEU A 34 -26.88 15.09 13.18
N PRO A 35 -27.36 13.93 12.70
CA PRO A 35 -28.50 13.23 13.31
C PRO A 35 -28.29 12.85 14.79
N ASP A 36 -29.38 12.77 15.55
CA ASP A 36 -29.34 12.46 16.99
C ASP A 36 -28.76 11.08 17.32
N ASN A 37 -28.82 10.15 16.36
CA ASN A 37 -28.30 8.78 16.52
C ASN A 37 -26.79 8.66 16.25
N ILE A 38 -26.09 9.76 15.95
CA ILE A 38 -24.63 9.76 15.82
C ILE A 38 -23.99 9.90 17.20
N ASP A 39 -23.08 8.99 17.53
CA ASP A 39 -22.15 9.13 18.65
C ASP A 39 -20.84 9.74 18.14
N ILE A 40 -20.40 10.86 18.72
CA ILE A 40 -19.20 11.57 18.28
C ILE A 40 -18.06 11.19 19.21
N ILE A 41 -17.01 10.59 18.66
CA ILE A 41 -15.91 10.02 19.43
C ILE A 41 -14.64 10.71 18.98
N ILE A 42 -14.09 11.55 19.86
CA ILE A 42 -12.81 12.21 19.63
C ILE A 42 -11.72 11.39 20.33
N TYR A 43 -10.81 10.84 19.54
CA TYR A 43 -9.63 10.14 20.03
C TYR A 43 -8.40 11.06 19.91
N ASP A 44 -7.94 11.56 21.05
CA ASP A 44 -6.69 12.30 21.15
C ASP A 44 -5.54 11.31 21.36
N ASP A 45 -4.66 11.17 20.36
CA ASP A 45 -3.54 10.21 20.36
C ASP A 45 -2.34 10.77 21.14
N CYS A 46 -2.59 11.22 22.38
CA CYS A 46 -1.62 11.83 23.28
C CYS A 46 -0.91 13.06 22.66
N SER A 47 -1.70 14.09 22.35
CA SER A 47 -1.17 15.33 21.78
C SER A 47 -0.17 16.02 22.72
N PRO A 48 0.98 16.51 22.22
CA PRO A 48 1.95 17.24 23.04
C PRO A 48 1.46 18.63 23.48
N ASN A 49 0.58 19.27 22.71
CA ASN A 49 0.07 20.60 23.06
C ASN A 49 -0.91 20.52 24.24
N PRO A 50 -0.62 21.13 25.41
CA PRO A 50 -1.50 21.00 26.58
C PRO A 50 -2.87 21.66 26.39
N ALA A 51 -2.99 22.66 25.52
CA ALA A 51 -4.23 23.40 25.30
C ALA A 51 -5.34 22.54 24.67
N ILE A 52 -4.97 21.48 23.93
CA ILE A 52 -5.94 20.58 23.29
C ILE A 52 -6.87 19.93 24.31
N ARG A 53 -6.36 19.58 25.49
CA ARG A 53 -7.13 18.85 26.49
C ARG A 53 -8.26 19.69 27.06
N ASP A 54 -7.97 20.96 27.35
CA ASP A 54 -8.96 21.90 27.86
C ASP A 54 -9.96 22.29 26.78
N PHE A 55 -9.49 22.47 25.55
CA PHE A 55 -10.36 22.69 24.39
C PHE A 55 -11.34 21.53 24.20
N LEU A 56 -10.85 20.28 24.08
CA LEU A 56 -11.71 19.12 23.88
C LEU A 56 -12.73 18.96 25.02
N LYS A 57 -12.29 19.09 26.28
CA LYS A 57 -13.20 19.06 27.45
C LYS A 57 -14.27 20.14 27.39
N SER A 58 -13.95 21.34 26.88
CA SER A 58 -14.92 22.42 26.69
C SER A 58 -15.97 22.04 25.64
N VAL A 59 -15.53 21.43 24.52
CA VAL A 59 -16.41 21.01 23.43
C VAL A 59 -17.32 19.85 23.86
N ALA A 60 -16.82 18.89 24.65
CA ALA A 60 -17.64 17.80 25.20
C ALA A 60 -18.79 18.28 26.10
N ARG A 61 -18.69 19.49 26.68
CA ARG A 61 -19.79 20.06 27.46
C ARG A 61 -20.90 20.66 26.60
N SER A 62 -20.62 20.95 25.33
CA SER A 62 -21.60 21.57 24.41
C SER A 62 -22.49 20.58 23.67
N ASP A 63 -22.14 19.29 23.61
CA ASP A 63 -22.91 18.26 22.91
C ASP A 63 -22.87 16.94 23.70
N ASN A 64 -24.04 16.45 24.11
CA ASN A 64 -24.15 15.24 24.94
C ASN A 64 -23.88 13.94 24.17
N ARG A 65 -23.78 13.98 22.84
CA ARG A 65 -23.39 12.85 22.00
C ARG A 65 -21.88 12.66 21.94
N LEU A 66 -21.11 13.61 22.48
CA LEU A 66 -19.66 13.66 22.36
C LEU A 66 -18.98 12.92 23.52
N ARG A 67 -18.07 12.02 23.18
CA ARG A 67 -17.16 11.35 24.10
C ARG A 67 -15.72 11.56 23.67
N ILE A 68 -14.84 11.82 24.63
CA ILE A 68 -13.40 11.96 24.38
C ILE A 68 -12.67 10.75 24.95
N ILE A 69 -11.73 10.23 24.18
CA ILE A 69 -10.80 9.18 24.59
C ILE A 69 -9.39 9.79 24.49
N PHE A 70 -8.69 9.83 25.62
CA PHE A 70 -7.29 10.27 25.67
C PHE A 70 -6.39 9.04 25.64
N GLY A 71 -5.54 8.92 24.61
CA GLY A 71 -4.51 7.91 24.54
C GLY A 71 -3.45 8.09 25.62
N GLU A 72 -2.90 6.98 26.12
CA GLU A 72 -1.82 7.00 27.13
C GLU A 72 -0.45 7.32 26.53
N GLN A 73 -0.28 7.05 25.23
CA GLN A 73 0.94 7.30 24.48
C GLN A 73 0.58 7.65 23.04
N ASN A 74 1.44 8.42 22.38
CA ASN A 74 1.27 8.73 20.96
C ASN A 74 1.64 7.52 20.12
N LYS A 75 0.63 6.85 19.55
CA LYS A 75 0.80 5.68 18.68
C LYS A 75 1.03 6.05 17.22
N GLY A 76 0.95 7.34 16.88
CA GLY A 76 1.08 7.84 15.53
C GLY A 76 -0.14 7.52 14.66
N PRO A 77 -0.20 8.07 13.44
CA PRO A 77 -1.40 8.09 12.61
C PRO A 77 -1.96 6.68 12.34
N ASN A 78 -1.10 5.69 12.06
CA ASN A 78 -1.54 4.35 11.67
C ASN A 78 -1.96 3.45 12.83
N LEU A 79 -1.06 3.22 13.81
CA LEU A 79 -1.35 2.29 14.90
C LEU A 79 -2.48 2.81 15.79
N GLY A 80 -2.53 4.12 16.06
CA GLY A 80 -3.65 4.71 16.80
C GLY A 80 -4.98 4.53 16.05
N GLN A 81 -4.99 4.66 14.71
CA GLN A 81 -6.18 4.42 13.89
C GLN A 81 -6.64 2.96 13.94
N GLN A 82 -5.70 2.02 13.82
CA GLN A 82 -5.96 0.59 13.96
C GLN A 82 -6.58 0.28 15.33
N ASP A 83 -5.98 0.78 16.41
CA ASP A 83 -6.38 0.44 17.77
C ASP A 83 -7.73 1.04 18.16
N ILE A 84 -8.00 2.30 17.78
CA ILE A 84 -9.31 2.91 18.06
C ILE A 84 -10.41 2.18 17.28
N TYR A 85 -10.20 1.85 16.00
CA TYR A 85 -11.22 1.14 15.22
C TYR A 85 -11.50 -0.27 15.75
N LYS A 86 -10.52 -0.99 16.30
CA LYS A 86 -10.76 -2.27 16.99
C LYS A 86 -11.74 -2.11 18.15
N GLN A 87 -11.60 -1.05 18.95
CA GLN A 87 -12.51 -0.76 20.06
C GLN A 87 -13.90 -0.37 19.54
N ILE A 88 -13.97 0.51 18.54
CA ILE A 88 -15.21 0.99 17.93
C ILE A 88 -16.03 -0.15 17.32
N VAL A 89 -15.39 -1.05 16.58
CA VAL A 89 -16.06 -2.20 15.96
C VAL A 89 -16.68 -3.13 17.01
N ALA A 90 -15.99 -3.32 18.15
CA ALA A 90 -16.46 -4.13 19.27
C ALA A 90 -17.62 -3.47 20.02
N GLU A 91 -17.50 -2.16 20.32
CA GLU A 91 -18.51 -1.39 21.04
C GLU A 91 -19.79 -1.20 20.22
N TYR A 92 -19.66 -0.89 18.93
CA TYR A 92 -20.76 -0.59 18.01
C TYR A 92 -21.13 -1.80 17.15
N SER A 93 -21.22 -2.99 17.76
CA SER A 93 -21.40 -4.29 17.09
C SER A 93 -22.60 -4.40 16.14
N ASP A 94 -23.63 -3.55 16.30
CA ASP A 94 -24.83 -3.54 15.48
C ASP A 94 -24.89 -2.39 14.44
N ALA A 95 -23.92 -1.46 14.46
CA ALA A 95 -23.88 -0.31 13.57
C ALA A 95 -23.72 -0.75 12.10
N PRO A 96 -24.53 -0.21 11.16
CA PRO A 96 -24.48 -0.61 9.75
C PRO A 96 -23.25 -0.10 9.00
N PHE A 97 -22.63 0.98 9.51
CA PHE A 97 -21.42 1.59 8.98
C PHE A 97 -20.74 2.40 10.08
N TYR A 98 -19.47 2.70 9.85
CA TYR A 98 -18.64 3.57 10.69
C TYR A 98 -18.35 4.86 9.93
N LEU A 99 -18.26 5.99 10.63
CA LEU A 99 -17.84 7.27 10.06
C LEU A 99 -16.43 7.59 10.55
N ASN A 100 -15.47 7.71 9.64
CA ASN A 100 -14.14 8.22 9.90
C ASN A 100 -14.10 9.69 9.53
N ALA A 101 -13.73 10.58 10.43
CA ALA A 101 -13.66 12.01 10.23
C ALA A 101 -12.29 12.54 10.68
N ASP A 102 -11.92 13.69 10.15
CA ASP A 102 -10.61 14.32 10.38
C ASP A 102 -10.80 15.68 11.06
N ASP A 103 -9.73 16.12 11.73
CA ASP A 103 -9.63 17.33 12.52
C ASP A 103 -9.08 18.54 11.74
N ASP A 104 -8.84 18.36 10.45
CA ASP A 104 -8.38 19.37 9.50
C ASP A 104 -9.40 19.59 8.37
N VAL A 105 -10.70 19.43 8.67
CA VAL A 105 -11.80 19.55 7.70
C VAL A 105 -12.92 20.47 8.20
N VAL A 106 -13.43 21.35 7.33
CA VAL A 106 -14.69 22.07 7.52
C VAL A 106 -15.86 21.26 6.95
N TYR A 107 -16.86 21.04 7.80
CA TYR A 107 -18.06 20.29 7.46
C TYR A 107 -19.22 21.23 7.13
N HIS A 108 -19.83 21.07 5.95
CA HIS A 108 -21.01 21.86 5.58
C HIS A 108 -22.29 21.27 6.18
N ARG A 109 -23.30 22.12 6.41
CA ARG A 109 -24.64 21.66 6.81
C ARG A 109 -25.15 20.57 5.86
N GLN A 110 -25.75 19.52 6.43
CA GLN A 110 -26.31 18.37 5.69
C GLN A 110 -25.30 17.47 4.97
N TRP A 111 -23.98 17.63 5.15
CA TRP A 111 -22.98 16.79 4.46
C TRP A 111 -23.24 15.29 4.67
N LEU A 112 -23.50 14.88 5.91
CA LEU A 112 -23.72 13.48 6.27
C LEU A 112 -25.05 12.95 5.72
N ASN A 113 -26.12 13.76 5.75
CA ASN A 113 -27.42 13.36 5.21
C ASN A 113 -27.33 13.12 3.69
N LYS A 114 -26.60 13.97 2.97
CA LYS A 114 -26.37 13.77 1.53
C LYS A 114 -25.48 12.56 1.26
N LEU A 115 -24.44 12.36 2.06
CA LEU A 115 -23.56 11.19 1.94
C LEU A 115 -24.32 9.89 2.17
N ARG A 116 -25.19 9.85 3.20
CA ARG A 116 -26.07 8.72 3.49
C ARG A 116 -27.08 8.46 2.38
N SER A 117 -27.70 9.50 1.83
CA SER A 117 -28.59 9.38 0.67
C SER A 117 -27.89 8.74 -0.53
N ALA A 118 -26.65 9.18 -0.84
CA ALA A 118 -25.84 8.58 -1.89
C ALA A 118 -25.47 7.12 -1.60
N TYR A 119 -25.05 6.81 -0.37
CA TYR A 119 -24.76 5.44 0.09
C TYR A 119 -25.97 4.51 -0.05
N GLU A 120 -27.12 4.91 0.49
CA GLU A 120 -28.36 4.12 0.48
C GLU A 120 -28.84 3.88 -0.96
N ALA A 121 -28.79 4.90 -1.83
CA ALA A 121 -29.12 4.77 -3.24
C ALA A 121 -28.17 3.82 -3.99
N CYS A 122 -26.84 3.93 -3.76
CA CYS A 122 -25.88 3.00 -4.36
C CYS A 122 -26.07 1.56 -3.88
N ARG A 123 -26.38 1.35 -2.60
CA ARG A 123 -26.70 0.02 -2.05
C ARG A 123 -27.90 -0.61 -2.74
N GLN A 124 -28.95 0.16 -3.00
CA GLN A 124 -30.13 -0.31 -3.76
C GLN A 124 -29.78 -0.70 -5.20
N MET A 125 -28.75 -0.08 -5.79
CA MET A 125 -28.22 -0.42 -7.11
C MET A 125 -27.21 -1.59 -7.09
N GLY A 126 -26.99 -2.23 -5.95
CA GLY A 126 -25.99 -3.30 -5.80
C GLY A 126 -24.54 -2.80 -5.89
N ARG A 127 -24.31 -1.50 -5.68
CA ARG A 127 -22.97 -0.90 -5.67
C ARG A 127 -22.51 -0.71 -4.22
N ASN A 128 -21.36 -1.27 -3.87
CA ASN A 128 -20.79 -1.20 -2.52
C ASN A 128 -19.36 -0.67 -2.56
N GLY A 129 -18.94 0.00 -1.49
CA GLY A 129 -17.63 0.63 -1.35
C GLY A 129 -17.60 1.62 -0.18
N VAL A 130 -16.51 2.35 -0.05
CA VAL A 130 -16.41 3.45 0.91
C VAL A 130 -16.94 4.73 0.26
N PHE A 131 -17.66 5.55 1.03
CA PHE A 131 -18.25 6.79 0.53
C PHE A 131 -17.59 7.98 1.22
N THR A 132 -17.34 9.06 0.48
CA THR A 132 -16.81 10.30 1.05
C THR A 132 -17.51 11.51 0.43
N ALA A 133 -17.80 12.50 1.27
CA ALA A 133 -18.40 13.74 0.82
C ALA A 133 -17.37 14.71 0.21
N LEU A 134 -16.14 14.25 -0.01
CA LEU A 134 -15.07 14.99 -0.66
C LEU A 134 -14.77 14.41 -2.04
N HIS A 135 -14.51 15.27 -3.02
CA HIS A 135 -13.88 14.88 -4.27
C HIS A 135 -12.59 15.67 -4.49
N MET A 136 -11.47 14.96 -4.59
CA MET A 136 -10.17 15.49 -4.97
C MET A 136 -9.95 15.40 -6.50
N PRO A 137 -10.03 16.51 -7.28
CA PRO A 137 -10.12 16.44 -8.74
C PRO A 137 -8.93 15.80 -9.47
N PHE A 138 -7.73 15.98 -8.93
CA PHE A 138 -6.49 15.44 -9.51
C PHE A 138 -6.38 13.90 -9.36
N ARG A 139 -7.14 13.31 -8.44
CA ARG A 139 -7.19 11.84 -8.27
C ARG A 139 -8.06 11.27 -9.37
N ARG A 140 -7.45 10.50 -10.27
CA ARG A 140 -8.13 9.85 -11.38
C ARG A 140 -9.32 9.00 -10.88
N HIS A 141 -10.47 9.21 -11.48
CA HIS A 141 -11.63 8.34 -11.36
C HIS A 141 -11.74 7.48 -12.61
N PHE A 142 -12.33 6.30 -12.49
CA PHE A 142 -12.51 5.37 -13.60
C PHE A 142 -13.98 5.25 -14.03
N GLU A 143 -14.91 5.69 -13.18
CA GLU A 143 -16.36 5.67 -13.46
C GLU A 143 -17.01 6.91 -12.83
N THR A 144 -18.06 7.42 -13.48
CA THR A 144 -18.94 8.47 -12.95
C THR A 144 -20.35 7.91 -12.90
N LEU A 145 -21.06 8.16 -11.80
CA LEU A 145 -22.46 7.79 -11.68
C LEU A 145 -23.27 8.87 -10.94
N SER A 146 -24.59 8.76 -10.99
CA SER A 146 -25.50 9.62 -10.23
C SER A 146 -26.35 8.78 -9.30
N ALA A 147 -26.34 9.09 -8.00
CA ALA A 147 -27.11 8.37 -6.98
C ALA A 147 -27.45 9.32 -5.82
N GLY A 148 -28.64 9.16 -5.21
CA GLY A 148 -29.06 9.96 -4.05
C GLY A 148 -29.08 11.47 -4.31
N GLY A 149 -29.36 11.90 -5.55
CA GLY A 149 -29.34 13.30 -5.97
C GLY A 149 -27.94 13.92 -6.13
N SER A 150 -26.88 13.12 -6.07
CA SER A 150 -25.49 13.56 -6.17
C SER A 150 -24.77 12.89 -7.35
N ARG A 151 -23.81 13.61 -7.94
CA ARG A 151 -22.84 13.00 -8.86
C ARG A 151 -21.73 12.37 -8.02
N LEU A 152 -21.37 11.12 -8.31
CA LEU A 152 -20.30 10.38 -7.64
C LEU A 152 -19.21 10.01 -8.65
N TYR A 153 -17.97 10.19 -8.24
CA TYR A 153 -16.79 9.74 -8.96
C TYR A 153 -16.18 8.54 -8.24
N LEU A 154 -16.04 7.42 -8.95
CA LEU A 154 -15.49 6.18 -8.39
C LEU A 154 -13.99 6.15 -8.59
N LYS A 155 -13.26 5.99 -7.48
CA LYS A 155 -11.80 6.01 -7.44
C LYS A 155 -11.27 4.78 -6.73
N TRP A 156 -10.09 4.35 -7.13
CA TRP A 156 -9.36 3.30 -6.40
C TRP A 156 -8.60 3.83 -5.19
N LYS A 157 -8.32 5.14 -5.16
CA LYS A 157 -7.62 5.77 -4.04
C LYS A 157 -8.02 7.23 -3.90
N GLN A 158 -8.35 7.60 -2.67
CA GLN A 158 -8.52 8.95 -2.18
C GLN A 158 -8.14 8.94 -0.69
N PRO A 159 -7.62 10.03 -0.12
CA PRO A 159 -7.37 10.09 1.31
C PRO A 159 -8.60 9.76 2.15
N ALA A 160 -8.39 9.26 3.36
CA ALA A 160 -9.44 8.83 4.29
C ALA A 160 -10.27 9.94 4.93
N LEU A 161 -10.42 11.04 4.21
CA LEU A 161 -11.22 12.17 4.64
C LEU A 161 -12.69 11.81 4.67
N ASN A 162 -13.30 11.95 5.85
CA ASN A 162 -14.75 11.88 6.07
C ASN A 162 -15.43 10.65 5.44
N TRP A 163 -14.81 9.48 5.59
CA TRP A 163 -15.28 8.21 5.05
C TRP A 163 -16.49 7.65 5.81
N LEU A 164 -17.53 7.27 5.07
CA LEU A 164 -18.54 6.31 5.49
C LEU A 164 -18.08 4.92 5.03
N ILE A 165 -17.84 4.05 6.00
CA ILE A 165 -17.28 2.71 5.83
C ILE A 165 -18.37 1.70 6.18
N PRO A 166 -18.98 1.01 5.21
CA PRO A 166 -19.97 -0.04 5.48
C PRO A 166 -19.36 -1.14 6.35
N ARG A 167 -20.14 -1.65 7.33
CA ARG A 167 -19.67 -2.71 8.24
C ARG A 167 -19.29 -3.97 7.48
N ASP A 168 -20.16 -4.41 6.57
CA ASP A 168 -19.97 -5.62 5.76
C ASP A 168 -18.68 -5.52 4.92
N LEU A 169 -18.42 -4.36 4.32
CA LEU A 169 -17.18 -4.08 3.62
C LEU A 169 -15.97 -4.14 4.56
N TYR A 170 -16.03 -3.52 5.75
CA TYR A 170 -14.92 -3.53 6.69
C TYR A 170 -14.60 -4.96 7.19
N GLU A 171 -15.64 -5.79 7.39
CA GLU A 171 -15.50 -7.20 7.76
C GLU A 171 -14.89 -8.03 6.63
N GLU A 172 -15.27 -7.78 5.37
CA GLU A 172 -14.75 -8.51 4.21
C GLU A 172 -13.31 -8.09 3.82
N VAL A 173 -13.02 -6.79 3.86
CA VAL A 173 -11.68 -6.26 3.56
C VAL A 173 -10.72 -6.55 4.72
N GLY A 174 -11.24 -6.60 5.95
CA GLY A 174 -10.48 -6.77 7.17
C GLY A 174 -10.14 -5.43 7.85
N PRO A 175 -9.73 -5.46 9.13
CA PRO A 175 -9.50 -4.24 9.89
C PRO A 175 -8.31 -3.43 9.37
N PHE A 176 -8.30 -2.12 9.63
CA PHE A 176 -7.12 -1.28 9.40
C PHE A 176 -5.88 -1.91 10.05
N ARG A 177 -4.73 -1.85 9.36
CA ARG A 177 -3.44 -2.30 9.93
C ARG A 177 -2.34 -1.29 9.68
N ASP A 178 -1.45 -1.18 10.65
CA ASP A 178 -0.19 -0.44 10.49
C ASP A 178 0.78 -1.25 9.63
N GLU A 179 0.86 -0.90 8.34
CA GLU A 179 1.86 -1.45 7.40
C GLU A 179 3.02 -0.46 7.17
N GLY A 180 3.23 0.51 8.08
CA GLY A 180 4.35 1.45 8.00
C GLY A 180 4.22 2.54 6.94
N ILE A 181 3.13 2.56 6.17
CA ILE A 181 2.69 3.66 5.30
C ILE A 181 1.30 4.12 5.73
N ALA A 182 0.76 5.19 5.14
CA ALA A 182 -0.55 5.73 5.54
C ALA A 182 -1.67 4.66 5.46
N TYR A 183 -2.44 4.49 6.54
CA TYR A 183 -3.44 3.43 6.68
C TYR A 183 -4.51 3.43 5.58
N ASP A 184 -4.87 4.62 5.10
CA ASP A 184 -5.85 4.84 4.04
C ASP A 184 -5.36 4.34 2.69
N THR A 185 -4.07 4.48 2.41
CA THR A 185 -3.40 3.93 1.23
C THR A 185 -3.44 2.41 1.26
N VAL A 186 -3.12 1.82 2.42
CA VAL A 186 -3.15 0.37 2.64
C VAL A 186 -4.57 -0.17 2.45
N PHE A 187 -5.54 0.43 3.13
CA PHE A 187 -6.92 -0.01 3.07
C PHE A 187 -7.54 0.16 1.68
N SER A 188 -7.22 1.25 0.97
CA SER A 188 -7.65 1.46 -0.42
C SER A 188 -7.11 0.39 -1.36
N HIS A 189 -5.85 -0.05 -1.17
CA HIS A 189 -5.29 -1.15 -1.94
C HIS A 189 -6.03 -2.46 -1.69
N TRP A 190 -6.34 -2.78 -0.43
CA TRP A 190 -7.09 -4.00 -0.09
C TRP A 190 -8.54 -3.96 -0.58
N MET A 191 -9.20 -2.80 -0.50
CA MET A 191 -10.51 -2.58 -1.13
C MET A 191 -10.43 -2.88 -2.63
N ARG A 192 -9.42 -2.40 -3.34
CA ARG A 192 -9.22 -2.67 -4.77
C ARG A 192 -8.99 -4.15 -5.07
N LEU A 193 -8.24 -4.87 -4.22
CA LEU A 193 -8.07 -6.33 -4.33
C LEU A 193 -9.42 -7.08 -4.28
N LYS A 194 -10.38 -6.54 -3.53
CA LYS A 194 -11.75 -7.07 -3.40
C LYS A 194 -12.77 -6.43 -4.37
N GLY A 195 -12.34 -5.48 -5.19
CA GLY A 195 -13.21 -4.79 -6.15
C GLY A 195 -14.10 -3.70 -5.54
N TYR A 196 -13.80 -3.19 -4.35
CA TYR A 196 -14.51 -2.09 -3.72
C TYR A 196 -13.88 -0.73 -4.06
N PRO A 197 -14.61 0.20 -4.70
CA PRO A 197 -14.11 1.53 -4.95
C PRO A 197 -14.46 2.51 -3.82
N ILE A 198 -13.91 3.72 -3.94
CA ILE A 198 -14.28 4.88 -3.13
C ILE A 198 -15.19 5.78 -3.95
N PHE A 199 -16.40 6.00 -3.46
CA PHE A 199 -17.43 6.87 -4.05
C PHE A 199 -17.24 8.30 -3.53
N CYS A 200 -16.81 9.20 -4.41
CA CYS A 200 -16.48 10.58 -4.06
C CYS A 200 -17.58 11.54 -4.56
N MET A 201 -18.23 12.26 -3.65
CA MET A 201 -19.30 13.19 -4.02
C MET A 201 -18.80 14.42 -4.77
N SER A 202 -19.56 14.84 -5.79
CA SER A 202 -19.40 16.10 -6.50
C SER A 202 -20.74 16.83 -6.63
N PRO A 203 -20.86 18.09 -6.17
CA PRO A 203 -19.81 18.87 -5.48
C PRO A 203 -19.45 18.27 -4.11
N SER A 204 -18.28 18.63 -3.60
CA SER A 204 -17.89 18.28 -2.23
C SER A 204 -18.81 18.95 -1.21
N HIS A 205 -19.10 18.27 -0.11
CA HIS A 205 -19.84 18.79 1.05
C HIS A 205 -19.01 18.84 2.33
N VAL A 206 -17.70 18.61 2.19
CA VAL A 206 -16.70 18.98 3.18
C VAL A 206 -15.51 19.62 2.46
N GLN A 207 -14.66 20.29 3.22
CA GLN A 207 -13.50 20.98 2.69
C GLN A 207 -12.32 20.80 3.65
N ASN A 208 -11.19 20.26 3.19
CA ASN A 208 -9.96 20.27 3.99
C ASN A 208 -9.53 21.73 4.25
N ILE A 209 -9.15 22.04 5.48
CA ILE A 209 -8.68 23.34 5.92
C ILE A 209 -7.19 23.30 6.22
N GLY A 210 -6.42 24.05 5.44
CA GLY A 210 -5.01 24.20 5.68
C GLY A 210 -4.29 24.84 4.51
N LEU A 211 -3.35 25.73 4.81
CA LEU A 211 -2.33 26.21 3.88
C LEU A 211 -0.95 25.59 4.19
N LEU A 212 -0.86 24.82 5.28
CA LEU A 212 0.33 24.16 5.81
C LEU A 212 -0.01 22.70 6.12
N GLY A 213 0.92 21.78 5.89
CA GLY A 213 0.70 20.33 6.08
C GLY A 213 0.66 19.54 4.76
N ALA A 214 0.73 18.20 4.87
CA ALA A 214 0.92 17.31 3.72
C ALA A 214 -0.13 17.50 2.61
N TYR A 215 -1.39 17.73 2.98
CA TYR A 215 -2.51 17.87 2.04
C TYR A 215 -2.69 19.30 1.47
N ALA A 216 -1.95 20.28 2.01
CA ALA A 216 -2.04 21.69 1.63
C ALA A 216 -0.86 22.17 0.77
N THR A 217 0.32 21.54 0.91
CA THR A 217 1.56 22.00 0.27
C THR A 217 2.00 21.18 -0.94
N ASP A 218 1.39 20.01 -1.19
CA ASP A 218 1.78 19.16 -2.32
C ASP A 218 0.90 19.40 -3.56
N ASP A 219 1.52 19.42 -4.74
CA ASP A 219 0.87 19.68 -6.03
C ASP A 219 -0.19 18.63 -6.41
N THR A 220 -0.25 17.52 -5.67
CA THR A 220 -1.24 16.48 -5.87
C THR A 220 -2.46 16.77 -5.00
N THR A 221 -2.37 16.84 -3.68
CA THR A 221 -3.47 16.71 -2.70
C THR A 221 -4.38 17.90 -2.45
N THR A 222 -4.01 19.10 -2.88
CA THR A 222 -4.75 20.32 -2.52
C THR A 222 -6.17 20.34 -3.09
N ALA A 223 -7.17 20.52 -2.22
CA ALA A 223 -8.54 20.87 -2.61
C ALA A 223 -8.70 22.39 -2.67
N LEU A 224 -9.64 22.87 -3.48
CA LEU A 224 -9.94 24.29 -3.62
C LEU A 224 -10.68 24.82 -2.37
N ASP A 225 -9.93 25.38 -1.41
CA ASP A 225 -10.43 25.98 -0.16
C ASP A 225 -11.16 27.32 -0.38
N TYR A 226 -12.38 27.45 0.17
CA TYR A 226 -13.20 28.66 0.11
C TYR A 226 -13.95 28.98 1.41
N ALA A 227 -13.67 28.27 2.50
CA ALA A 227 -14.39 28.48 3.75
C ALA A 227 -13.98 29.84 4.36
N GLY A 228 -14.94 30.76 4.48
CA GLY A 228 -14.69 32.12 4.99
C GLY A 228 -14.12 33.12 3.96
N PHE A 229 -13.83 32.68 2.73
CA PHE A 229 -13.28 33.54 1.69
C PHE A 229 -14.41 34.32 1.01
N SER A 230 -14.26 35.64 0.93
CA SER A 230 -15.06 36.51 0.05
C SER A 230 -14.90 36.09 -1.43
N PRO A 231 -15.87 36.40 -2.31
CA PRO A 231 -15.78 36.03 -3.73
C PRO A 231 -14.46 36.44 -4.41
N LEU A 232 -13.89 37.58 -4.05
CA LEU A 232 -12.60 38.06 -4.57
C LEU A 232 -11.42 37.17 -4.11
N GLN A 233 -11.39 36.81 -2.83
CA GLN A 233 -10.36 35.92 -2.28
C GLN A 233 -10.42 34.53 -2.91
N ARG A 234 -11.63 34.03 -3.21
CA ARG A 234 -11.81 32.76 -3.93
C ARG A 234 -11.19 32.80 -5.32
N ILE A 235 -11.41 33.88 -6.08
CA ILE A 235 -10.84 34.07 -7.41
C ILE A 235 -9.32 34.18 -7.34
N GLN A 236 -8.79 34.99 -6.42
CA GLN A 236 -7.34 35.15 -6.23
C GLN A 236 -6.68 33.81 -5.89
N TYR A 237 -7.30 33.01 -5.00
CA TYR A 237 -6.78 31.72 -4.61
C TYR A 237 -6.88 30.68 -5.72
N GLN A 238 -8.00 30.64 -6.47
CA GLN A 238 -8.13 29.81 -7.68
C GLN A 238 -7.03 30.13 -8.68
N PHE A 239 -6.79 31.41 -8.94
CA PHE A 239 -5.77 31.83 -9.88
C PHE A 239 -4.37 31.43 -9.41
N GLY A 240 -4.03 31.68 -8.14
CA GLY A 240 -2.77 31.23 -7.55
C GLY A 240 -2.60 29.71 -7.51
N TYR A 241 -3.68 28.97 -7.26
CA TYR A 241 -3.72 27.50 -7.33
C TYR A 241 -3.39 26.99 -8.74
N HIS A 242 -4.04 27.53 -9.77
CA HIS A 242 -3.79 27.13 -11.16
C HIS A 242 -2.39 27.53 -11.63
N LEU A 243 -1.91 28.73 -11.28
CA LEU A 243 -0.57 29.20 -11.63
C LEU A 243 0.54 28.32 -11.03
N ARG A 244 0.44 27.95 -9.74
CA ARG A 244 1.43 27.09 -9.06
C ARG A 244 1.59 25.72 -9.73
N ARG A 245 0.56 25.24 -10.44
CA ARG A 245 0.53 23.92 -11.08
C ARG A 245 0.87 23.93 -12.58
N ILE A 246 1.15 25.09 -13.18
CA ILE A 246 1.64 25.17 -14.57
C ILE A 246 2.91 24.31 -14.80
N PRO A 247 3.92 24.33 -13.91
CA PRO A 247 5.11 23.49 -14.09
C PRO A 247 4.82 21.98 -14.09
N GLU A 248 3.83 21.53 -13.30
CA GLU A 248 3.39 20.13 -13.27
C GLU A 248 2.66 19.76 -14.56
N TYR A 249 1.72 20.61 -15.02
CA TYR A 249 1.04 20.43 -16.31
C TYR A 249 2.03 20.36 -17.48
N LEU A 250 3.05 21.23 -17.50
CA LEU A 250 4.11 21.23 -18.50
C LEU A 250 5.01 19.97 -18.41
N ARG A 251 5.25 19.43 -17.20
CA ARG A 251 5.93 18.13 -17.02
C ARG A 251 5.12 17.00 -17.65
N HIS A 252 3.80 16.93 -17.41
CA HIS A 252 2.93 15.93 -18.03
C HIS A 252 2.92 15.99 -19.57
N LEU A 253 3.01 17.20 -20.14
CA LEU A 253 3.07 17.39 -21.59
C LEU A 253 4.41 16.95 -22.22
N THR A 254 5.51 16.94 -21.46
CA THR A 254 6.86 16.69 -21.99
C THR A 254 7.44 15.32 -21.65
N ASP A 255 6.91 14.60 -20.66
CA ASP A 255 7.42 13.29 -20.27
C ASP A 255 6.79 12.15 -21.11
N SER A 256 7.64 11.31 -21.72
CA SER A 256 7.23 10.09 -22.44
C SER A 256 6.99 8.90 -21.50
N ALA A 257 7.33 9.07 -20.22
CA ALA A 257 7.16 8.06 -19.20
C ALA A 257 5.75 8.07 -18.59
N ALA A 258 5.39 6.96 -17.95
CA ALA A 258 4.10 6.81 -17.30
C ALA A 258 3.93 7.79 -16.13
N GLU A 259 2.72 8.35 -16.03
CA GLU A 259 2.26 9.12 -14.88
C GLU A 259 2.18 8.17 -13.69
N ILE A 260 2.95 8.43 -12.63
CA ILE A 260 2.92 7.62 -11.40
C ILE A 260 1.62 7.93 -10.68
N VAL A 261 0.82 6.90 -10.40
CA VAL A 261 -0.51 7.08 -9.83
C VAL A 261 -0.56 6.58 -8.39
N TRP A 262 -0.30 5.29 -8.15
CA TRP A 262 -0.56 4.67 -6.84
C TRP A 262 0.55 3.72 -6.42
N PRO A 263 1.00 3.70 -5.16
CA PRO A 263 1.82 2.60 -4.67
C PRO A 263 0.98 1.32 -4.66
N VAL A 264 1.52 0.28 -5.27
CA VAL A 264 0.95 -1.08 -5.31
C VAL A 264 1.83 -2.08 -4.53
N ARG A 265 3.01 -1.63 -4.11
CA ARG A 265 3.89 -2.32 -3.16
C ARG A 265 4.73 -1.29 -2.37
N TRP A 266 5.02 -1.62 -1.12
CA TRP A 266 5.82 -0.82 -0.18
C TRP A 266 6.58 -1.74 0.78
N GLY A 267 7.39 -1.16 1.68
CA GLY A 267 8.25 -1.90 2.59
C GLY A 267 9.72 -1.71 2.28
N THR A 268 10.29 -2.64 1.52
CA THR A 268 11.69 -2.54 1.07
C THR A 268 11.87 -1.45 0.02
N GLU A 269 10.97 -1.43 -0.97
CA GLU A 269 10.95 -0.46 -2.04
C GLU A 269 9.51 -0.10 -2.44
N PHE A 270 9.34 1.08 -3.02
CA PHE A 270 8.04 1.45 -3.57
C PHE A 270 7.94 0.96 -5.01
N VAL A 271 6.89 0.18 -5.30
CA VAL A 271 6.42 -0.04 -6.66
C VAL A 271 5.10 0.68 -6.81
N HIS A 272 4.99 1.44 -7.88
CA HIS A 272 3.79 2.18 -8.22
C HIS A 272 3.14 1.64 -9.49
N GLU A 273 1.82 1.73 -9.57
CA GLU A 273 1.13 1.76 -10.84
C GLU A 273 1.44 3.09 -11.53
N GLY A 274 1.87 3.01 -12.78
CA GLY A 274 1.96 4.13 -13.69
C GLY A 274 1.00 3.96 -14.87
N ILE A 275 0.45 5.06 -15.37
CA ILE A 275 -0.39 5.03 -16.58
C ILE A 275 0.31 5.80 -17.71
N ARG A 276 0.44 5.16 -18.87
CA ARG A 276 0.97 5.77 -20.08
C ARG A 276 -0.10 6.62 -20.78
N ARG A 277 0.33 7.47 -21.71
CA ARG A 277 -0.55 8.35 -22.50
C ARG A 277 -1.60 7.57 -23.32
N ASP A 278 -1.28 6.35 -23.73
CA ASP A 278 -2.20 5.45 -24.43
C ASP A 278 -3.22 4.75 -23.50
N GLY A 279 -3.15 5.02 -22.19
CA GLY A 279 -4.02 4.44 -21.17
C GLY A 279 -3.54 3.10 -20.63
N SER A 280 -2.48 2.51 -21.18
CA SER A 280 -1.90 1.26 -20.67
C SER A 280 -1.25 1.44 -19.30
N SER A 281 -1.34 0.42 -18.47
CA SER A 281 -0.77 0.41 -17.11
C SER A 281 0.62 -0.23 -17.12
N VAL A 282 1.47 0.25 -16.22
CA VAL A 282 2.83 -0.25 -15.98
C VAL A 282 3.11 -0.28 -14.48
N ALA A 283 4.01 -1.15 -14.06
CA ALA A 283 4.62 -1.07 -12.73
C ALA A 283 5.89 -0.23 -12.83
N VAL A 284 6.09 0.68 -11.88
CA VAL A 284 7.19 1.66 -11.86
C VAL A 284 7.91 1.58 -10.53
N TYR A 285 9.24 1.47 -10.54
CA TYR A 285 10.06 1.66 -9.35
C TYR A 285 11.24 2.58 -9.64
N SER A 286 11.64 3.36 -8.64
CA SER A 286 12.75 4.31 -8.72
C SER A 286 14.07 3.63 -8.35
N PHE A 287 15.20 4.18 -8.84
CA PHE A 287 16.52 3.75 -8.39
C PHE A 287 16.91 4.30 -7.02
N ASP A 288 16.11 5.18 -6.40
CA ASP A 288 16.41 5.76 -5.08
C ASP A 288 16.72 4.68 -4.02
N ASP A 289 15.91 3.61 -3.99
CA ASP A 289 16.10 2.50 -3.06
C ASP A 289 17.34 1.67 -3.38
N ALA A 290 17.71 1.53 -4.67
CA ALA A 290 18.92 0.82 -5.07
C ALA A 290 20.17 1.60 -4.67
N GLN A 291 20.17 2.91 -4.90
CA GLN A 291 21.24 3.81 -4.49
C GLN A 291 21.39 3.84 -2.96
N ARG A 292 20.28 3.84 -2.22
CA ARG A 292 20.26 3.74 -0.76
C ARG A 292 20.89 2.44 -0.24
N LEU A 293 20.72 1.33 -0.97
CA LEU A 293 21.41 0.05 -0.70
C LEU A 293 22.89 0.04 -1.11
N GLY A 294 23.38 1.12 -1.72
CA GLY A 294 24.79 1.27 -2.13
C GLY A 294 25.08 0.87 -3.58
N TRP A 295 24.06 0.63 -4.42
CA TRP A 295 24.29 0.38 -5.84
C TRP A 295 24.82 1.63 -6.55
N ASN A 296 25.81 1.44 -7.42
CA ASN A 296 26.11 2.42 -8.45
C ASN A 296 24.97 2.44 -9.48
N LEU A 297 24.45 3.62 -9.80
CA LEU A 297 23.30 3.78 -10.70
C LEU A 297 23.57 3.22 -12.12
N GLU A 298 24.79 3.37 -12.65
CA GLU A 298 25.12 2.85 -13.97
C GLU A 298 25.30 1.34 -13.97
N GLU A 299 25.82 0.75 -12.89
CA GLU A 299 25.85 -0.70 -12.74
C GLU A 299 24.44 -1.28 -12.62
N ALA A 300 23.57 -0.62 -11.86
CA ALA A 300 22.17 -0.99 -11.76
C ALA A 300 21.46 -0.84 -13.11
N ALA A 301 21.73 0.20 -13.88
CA ALA A 301 21.19 0.38 -15.24
C ALA A 301 21.66 -0.72 -16.20
N LYS A 302 22.96 -1.04 -16.23
CA LYS A 302 23.49 -2.17 -17.02
C LYS A 302 22.86 -3.49 -16.61
N ARG A 303 22.54 -3.65 -15.32
CA ARG A 303 21.80 -4.81 -14.83
C ARG A 303 20.40 -4.89 -15.42
N VAL A 304 19.65 -3.78 -15.47
CA VAL A 304 18.34 -3.71 -16.16
C VAL A 304 18.48 -4.07 -17.63
N GLU A 305 19.43 -3.47 -18.34
CA GLU A 305 19.62 -3.66 -19.79
C GLU A 305 19.89 -5.13 -20.14
N ARG A 306 20.72 -5.83 -19.36
CA ARG A 306 20.97 -7.27 -19.54
C ARG A 306 19.70 -8.11 -19.34
N VAL A 307 18.92 -7.83 -18.31
CA VAL A 307 17.65 -8.55 -18.07
C VAL A 307 16.66 -8.25 -19.20
N ALA A 308 16.55 -6.99 -19.60
CA ALA A 308 15.67 -6.54 -20.67
C ALA A 308 16.00 -7.22 -22.01
N SER A 309 17.29 -7.31 -22.38
CA SER A 309 17.70 -7.99 -23.61
C SER A 309 17.29 -9.45 -23.61
N THR A 310 17.45 -10.17 -22.49
CA THR A 310 17.08 -11.59 -22.39
C THR A 310 15.57 -11.79 -22.40
N TYR A 311 14.81 -10.90 -21.77
CA TYR A 311 13.34 -10.98 -21.80
C TYR A 311 12.77 -10.68 -23.18
N ALA A 312 13.38 -9.73 -23.91
CA ALA A 312 12.96 -9.35 -25.26
C ALA A 312 13.24 -10.44 -26.30
N THR A 313 14.38 -11.14 -26.19
CA THR A 313 14.73 -12.25 -27.11
C THR A 313 14.14 -13.59 -26.68
N GLY A 314 13.82 -13.74 -25.39
CA GLY A 314 13.18 -14.91 -24.83
C GLY A 314 11.66 -14.95 -25.02
N LYS A 315 11.01 -15.95 -24.41
CA LYS A 315 9.55 -16.12 -24.45
C LYS A 315 8.77 -15.22 -23.48
N MET A 316 9.36 -14.12 -22.99
CA MET A 316 8.75 -13.22 -21.99
C MET A 316 8.74 -11.72 -22.37
N PRO A 317 8.45 -11.33 -23.62
CA PRO A 317 8.50 -9.92 -24.03
C PRO A 317 7.50 -9.02 -23.28
N HIS A 318 6.45 -9.61 -22.71
CA HIS A 318 5.43 -8.90 -21.93
C HIS A 318 5.88 -8.52 -20.52
N LEU A 319 7.05 -8.99 -20.06
CA LEU A 319 7.64 -8.65 -18.75
C LEU A 319 8.91 -7.81 -18.89
N THR A 320 9.28 -7.39 -20.11
CA THR A 320 10.55 -6.70 -20.38
C THR A 320 10.64 -5.38 -19.63
N PRO A 321 11.62 -5.20 -18.73
CA PRO A 321 11.85 -3.94 -18.06
C PRO A 321 12.39 -2.88 -19.01
N GLN A 322 11.92 -1.65 -18.85
CA GLN A 322 12.29 -0.49 -19.64
C GLN A 322 12.98 0.52 -18.74
N LEU A 323 14.24 0.84 -19.06
CA LEU A 323 15.05 1.81 -18.33
C LEU A 323 14.71 3.24 -18.76
N PHE A 324 14.52 4.13 -17.79
CA PHE A 324 14.34 5.56 -18.01
C PHE A 324 15.47 6.35 -17.36
N ARG A 325 15.97 7.32 -18.12
CA ARG A 325 17.02 8.26 -17.71
C ARG A 325 16.45 9.68 -17.70
N ASN A 326 16.97 10.55 -16.82
CA ASN A 326 16.62 11.97 -16.82
C ASN A 326 17.27 12.70 -18.02
N ARG A 327 17.07 14.02 -18.13
CA ARG A 327 17.65 14.84 -19.21
C ARG A 327 19.19 14.87 -19.21
N GLU A 328 19.81 14.60 -18.06
CA GLU A 328 21.27 14.53 -17.90
C GLU A 328 21.81 13.13 -18.20
N GLY A 329 20.95 12.18 -18.58
CA GLY A 329 21.33 10.79 -18.84
C GLY A 329 21.42 9.91 -17.60
N THR A 330 21.13 10.42 -16.41
CA THR A 330 21.19 9.64 -15.16
C THR A 330 20.01 8.65 -15.06
N PRO A 331 20.23 7.37 -14.73
CA PRO A 331 19.16 6.40 -14.48
C PRO A 331 18.24 6.87 -13.35
N VAL A 332 16.93 6.87 -13.59
CA VAL A 332 15.94 7.35 -12.60
C VAL A 332 14.90 6.31 -12.23
N ARG A 333 14.40 5.53 -13.19
CA ARG A 333 13.37 4.52 -12.92
C ARG A 333 13.34 3.42 -13.95
N VAL A 334 12.64 2.35 -13.59
CA VAL A 334 12.30 1.24 -14.48
C VAL A 334 10.79 1.12 -14.59
N GLN A 335 10.30 0.82 -15.79
CA GLN A 335 8.89 0.50 -16.04
C GLN A 335 8.76 -0.92 -16.58
N ILE A 336 7.73 -1.64 -16.16
CA ILE A 336 7.41 -2.98 -16.67
C ILE A 336 5.93 -3.01 -17.07
N PRO A 337 5.55 -3.54 -18.25
CA PRO A 337 4.14 -3.72 -18.59
C PRO A 337 3.41 -4.47 -17.48
N TRP A 338 2.26 -3.94 -17.07
CA TRP A 338 1.56 -4.46 -15.90
C TRP A 338 0.08 -4.10 -15.97
N HIS A 339 -0.73 -4.84 -15.25
CA HIS A 339 -2.09 -4.45 -14.91
C HIS A 339 -2.33 -4.87 -13.48
N PHE A 340 -3.37 -4.30 -12.86
CA PHE A 340 -3.64 -4.58 -11.46
C PHE A 340 -3.87 -6.07 -11.17
N MET A 341 -2.94 -6.66 -10.44
CA MET A 341 -2.96 -8.05 -9.98
C MET A 341 -2.49 -8.10 -8.53
N PRO A 342 -3.07 -8.98 -7.69
CA PRO A 342 -2.49 -9.30 -6.40
C PRO A 342 -1.14 -9.97 -6.55
N ASN A 343 -0.23 -9.71 -5.60
CA ASN A 343 0.93 -10.57 -5.42
C ASN A 343 0.56 -11.87 -4.66
N LEU A 344 1.45 -12.85 -4.64
CA LEU A 344 1.21 -14.17 -4.09
C LEU A 344 0.89 -14.11 -2.59
N ARG A 345 1.55 -13.20 -1.86
CA ARG A 345 1.25 -12.96 -0.43
C ARG A 345 -0.16 -12.44 -0.25
N GLU A 346 -0.56 -11.43 -1.03
CA GLU A 346 -1.93 -10.88 -1.00
C GLU A 346 -2.99 -11.92 -1.38
N ALA A 347 -2.71 -12.78 -2.36
CA ALA A 347 -3.62 -13.85 -2.73
C ALA A 347 -3.91 -14.81 -1.56
N VAL A 348 -2.91 -15.08 -0.71
CA VAL A 348 -3.07 -15.87 0.51
C VAL A 348 -3.73 -15.06 1.62
N ASP A 349 -3.17 -13.88 1.97
CA ASP A 349 -3.62 -13.04 3.08
C ASP A 349 -5.09 -12.64 2.97
N PHE A 350 -5.59 -12.45 1.74
CA PHE A 350 -6.98 -12.08 1.46
C PHE A 350 -7.84 -13.23 0.94
N ASN A 351 -7.32 -14.46 0.95
CA ASN A 351 -8.01 -15.66 0.47
C ASN A 351 -8.68 -15.45 -0.90
N LEU A 352 -7.91 -14.95 -1.87
CA LEU A 352 -8.44 -14.61 -3.19
C LEU A 352 -8.80 -15.88 -3.99
N PRO A 353 -9.80 -15.82 -4.88
CA PRO A 353 -10.36 -17.01 -5.53
C PRO A 353 -9.34 -17.81 -6.34
N LYS A 354 -8.46 -17.14 -7.09
CA LYS A 354 -7.45 -17.82 -7.90
C LYS A 354 -6.13 -17.89 -7.15
N ARG A 355 -5.74 -19.13 -6.82
CA ARG A 355 -4.44 -19.49 -6.25
C ARG A 355 -3.95 -20.75 -6.96
N PRO A 356 -2.69 -20.79 -7.44
CA PRO A 356 -2.13 -21.97 -8.06
C PRO A 356 -1.93 -23.09 -7.04
N ALA A 357 -1.95 -24.34 -7.48
CA ALA A 357 -1.38 -25.43 -6.67
C ALA A 357 0.12 -25.22 -6.47
N ALA A 358 0.71 -25.81 -5.43
CA ALA A 358 2.15 -25.67 -5.15
C ALA A 358 3.03 -26.15 -6.31
N SER A 359 2.65 -27.26 -6.96
CA SER A 359 3.33 -27.80 -8.14
C SER A 359 3.20 -26.87 -9.35
N GLU A 360 2.02 -26.34 -9.63
CA GLU A 360 1.78 -25.37 -10.70
C GLU A 360 2.59 -24.08 -10.50
N LEU A 361 2.61 -23.57 -9.26
CA LEU A 361 3.43 -22.41 -8.90
C LEU A 361 4.91 -22.69 -9.15
N PHE A 362 5.42 -23.82 -8.66
CA PHE A 362 6.82 -24.19 -8.84
C PHE A 362 7.19 -24.32 -10.33
N THR A 363 6.40 -25.03 -11.12
CA THR A 363 6.63 -25.20 -12.56
C THR A 363 6.60 -23.86 -13.29
N ALA A 364 5.58 -23.03 -13.05
CA ALA A 364 5.44 -21.74 -13.72
C ALA A 364 6.62 -20.79 -13.42
N LEU A 365 7.18 -20.84 -12.21
CA LEU A 365 8.35 -20.04 -11.85
C LEU A 365 9.62 -20.57 -12.51
N MET A 366 9.84 -21.89 -12.54
CA MET A 366 11.00 -22.49 -13.22
C MET A 366 10.99 -22.22 -14.72
N GLU A 367 9.83 -22.32 -15.38
CA GLU A 367 9.67 -21.99 -16.80
C GLU A 367 10.02 -20.54 -17.12
N GLN A 368 9.64 -19.59 -16.24
CA GLN A 368 9.98 -18.17 -16.39
C GLN A 368 11.46 -17.90 -16.11
N LEU A 369 12.12 -18.70 -15.27
CA LEU A 369 13.55 -18.54 -14.96
C LEU A 369 14.47 -19.16 -16.01
N ALA A 370 14.05 -20.21 -16.70
CA ALA A 370 14.90 -20.95 -17.63
C ALA A 370 15.62 -20.05 -18.67
N PRO A 371 14.95 -19.10 -19.35
CA PRO A 371 15.63 -18.22 -20.31
C PRO A 371 16.69 -17.30 -19.68
N LEU A 372 16.49 -16.86 -18.43
CA LEU A 372 17.51 -16.09 -17.71
C LEU A 372 18.71 -16.97 -17.37
N HIS A 373 18.45 -18.17 -16.85
CA HIS A 373 19.50 -19.08 -16.42
C HIS A 373 20.34 -19.59 -17.61
N GLU A 374 19.71 -19.86 -18.76
CA GLU A 374 20.41 -20.19 -20.02
C GLU A 374 21.36 -19.06 -20.46
N ALA A 375 20.99 -17.80 -20.21
CA ALA A 375 21.84 -16.64 -20.46
C ALA A 375 22.87 -16.38 -19.33
N GLY A 376 22.97 -17.27 -18.32
CA GLY A 376 23.85 -17.11 -17.17
C GLY A 376 23.43 -15.98 -16.22
N ILE A 377 22.17 -15.56 -16.27
CA ILE A 377 21.63 -14.45 -15.50
C ILE A 377 20.76 -15.00 -14.36
N ALA A 378 21.05 -14.63 -13.12
CA ALA A 378 20.13 -14.82 -12.00
C ALA A 378 19.00 -13.78 -12.04
N HIS A 379 17.80 -14.09 -11.55
CA HIS A 379 16.73 -13.14 -11.28
C HIS A 379 16.99 -12.31 -10.01
N ASN A 380 17.47 -12.93 -8.94
CA ASN A 380 17.94 -12.30 -7.69
C ASN A 380 16.90 -11.43 -6.93
N LYS A 381 15.61 -11.70 -7.17
CA LYS A 381 14.49 -10.96 -6.53
C LYS A 381 13.26 -11.83 -6.26
N ILE A 382 13.45 -13.14 -6.14
CA ILE A 382 12.34 -14.08 -5.99
C ILE A 382 11.84 -14.03 -4.55
N ARG A 383 10.60 -13.57 -4.40
CA ARG A 383 9.87 -13.45 -3.13
C ARG A 383 8.37 -13.35 -3.44
N PRO A 384 7.46 -13.64 -2.48
CA PRO A 384 6.02 -13.61 -2.73
C PRO A 384 5.52 -12.28 -3.29
N GLU A 385 6.15 -11.16 -2.93
CA GLU A 385 5.78 -9.82 -3.38
C GLU A 385 6.16 -9.50 -4.83
N ASN A 386 7.00 -10.35 -5.46
CA ASN A 386 7.37 -10.26 -6.87
C ASN A 386 6.66 -11.30 -7.74
N ILE A 387 5.83 -12.16 -7.15
CA ILE A 387 5.06 -13.16 -7.87
C ILE A 387 3.61 -12.72 -7.87
N TYR A 388 3.03 -12.53 -9.06
CA TYR A 388 1.68 -12.02 -9.22
C TYR A 388 0.77 -13.11 -9.76
N VAL A 389 -0.48 -13.12 -9.29
CA VAL A 389 -1.51 -14.07 -9.72
C VAL A 389 -2.64 -13.30 -10.38
N ASP A 390 -2.77 -13.46 -11.68
CA ASP A 390 -3.83 -12.84 -12.45
C ASP A 390 -5.19 -13.46 -12.06
N GLN A 391 -6.06 -12.68 -11.42
CA GLN A 391 -7.36 -13.19 -10.95
C GLN A 391 -8.34 -13.47 -12.09
N GLN A 392 -8.08 -12.98 -13.31
CA GLN A 392 -8.90 -13.25 -14.48
C GLN A 392 -8.47 -14.54 -15.18
N THR A 393 -7.17 -14.79 -15.30
CA THR A 393 -6.64 -15.95 -16.05
C THR A 393 -6.17 -17.09 -15.14
N GLY A 394 -5.75 -16.81 -13.92
CA GLY A 394 -5.06 -17.75 -13.02
C GLY A 394 -3.55 -17.84 -13.28
N SER A 395 -3.02 -17.09 -14.26
CA SER A 395 -1.61 -17.14 -14.61
C SER A 395 -0.72 -16.57 -13.52
N VAL A 396 0.44 -17.22 -13.32
CA VAL A 396 1.50 -16.79 -12.41
C VAL A 396 2.53 -15.99 -13.18
N LYS A 397 2.91 -14.81 -12.68
CA LYS A 397 3.90 -13.92 -13.30
C LYS A 397 4.99 -13.55 -12.31
N LEU A 398 6.23 -13.93 -12.60
CA LEU A 398 7.41 -13.52 -11.85
C LEU A 398 7.91 -12.17 -12.38
N MET A 399 7.61 -11.12 -11.64
CA MET A 399 7.95 -9.75 -12.01
C MET A 399 9.34 -9.38 -11.51
N TRP A 400 10.18 -8.83 -12.40
CA TRP A 400 11.50 -8.32 -12.03
C TRP A 400 11.42 -6.90 -11.44
N LEU A 401 10.67 -6.71 -10.35
CA LEU A 401 10.44 -5.40 -9.74
C LEU A 401 11.30 -5.16 -8.50
N GLY A 402 11.70 -3.91 -8.31
CA GLY A 402 12.34 -3.42 -7.09
C GLY A 402 13.85 -3.63 -7.04
N VAL A 403 14.42 -3.64 -5.84
CA VAL A 403 15.88 -3.66 -5.63
C VAL A 403 16.45 -5.06 -5.47
N GLU A 404 17.71 -5.24 -5.86
CA GLU A 404 18.53 -6.44 -5.61
C GLU A 404 19.42 -6.25 -4.38
N PRO A 405 19.73 -7.30 -3.61
CA PRO A 405 20.78 -7.23 -2.60
C PRO A 405 22.12 -6.90 -3.27
N LEU A 406 22.91 -6.02 -2.64
CA LEU A 406 24.23 -5.65 -3.12
C LEU A 406 25.22 -6.83 -2.96
N PRO A 407 25.89 -7.28 -4.05
CA PRO A 407 26.94 -8.28 -3.95
C PRO A 407 28.12 -7.81 -3.08
N GLY A 408 28.77 -8.74 -2.38
CA GLY A 408 29.89 -8.46 -1.48
C GLY A 408 29.48 -8.01 -0.07
N VAL A 409 28.18 -7.78 0.18
CA VAL A 409 27.66 -7.44 1.51
C VAL A 409 27.15 -8.70 2.22
N ALA A 410 27.79 -9.06 3.33
CA ALA A 410 27.40 -10.22 4.14
C ALA A 410 26.26 -9.87 5.12
N TYR A 411 25.01 -9.87 4.62
CA TYR A 411 23.81 -9.62 5.40
C TYR A 411 23.60 -10.60 6.58
N ALA A 412 24.08 -11.85 6.46
CA ALA A 412 23.93 -12.87 7.50
C ALA A 412 24.50 -12.47 8.87
N ASN A 413 25.52 -11.61 8.88
CA ASN A 413 26.21 -11.16 10.10
C ASN A 413 25.86 -9.71 10.48
N MET A 414 24.97 -9.07 9.72
CA MET A 414 24.64 -7.66 9.90
C MET A 414 23.72 -7.46 11.12
N PRO A 415 23.94 -6.42 11.95
CA PRO A 415 23.04 -6.10 13.05
C PRO A 415 21.59 -5.88 12.58
N LYS A 416 20.62 -6.33 13.39
CA LYS A 416 19.17 -6.23 13.09
C LYS A 416 18.72 -4.83 12.67
N ARG A 417 19.19 -3.80 13.37
CA ARG A 417 18.84 -2.40 13.06
C ARG A 417 19.32 -1.99 11.67
N GLU A 418 20.49 -2.48 11.27
CA GLU A 418 21.07 -2.21 9.96
C GLU A 418 20.36 -3.01 8.87
N LEU A 419 20.01 -4.28 9.11
CA LEU A 419 19.14 -5.06 8.20
C LEU A 419 17.77 -4.38 7.99
N ALA A 420 17.14 -3.96 9.08
CA ALA A 420 15.88 -3.23 9.03
C ALA A 420 16.05 -1.92 8.24
N SER A 421 17.11 -1.16 8.48
CA SER A 421 17.42 0.05 7.72
C SER A 421 17.60 -0.25 6.22
N SER A 422 18.37 -1.28 5.87
CA SER A 422 18.66 -1.68 4.50
C SER A 422 17.39 -2.09 3.75
N PHE A 423 16.50 -2.87 4.37
CA PHE A 423 15.32 -3.45 3.70
C PHE A 423 13.97 -2.83 4.09
N SER A 424 13.95 -1.57 4.55
CA SER A 424 12.71 -0.82 4.87
C SER A 424 12.66 0.61 4.31
N GLY A 425 13.23 0.83 3.12
CA GLY A 425 13.33 2.15 2.48
C GLY A 425 12.00 2.77 2.09
N ALA A 426 11.02 1.94 1.77
CA ALA A 426 9.70 2.35 1.32
C ALA A 426 8.65 2.33 2.43
N LEU A 427 9.03 2.82 3.60
CA LEU A 427 8.15 3.05 4.73
C LEU A 427 8.21 4.51 5.15
N ASN A 428 7.15 5.02 5.77
CA ASN A 428 7.14 6.35 6.34
C ASN A 428 8.30 6.51 7.33
N ARG A 429 8.87 7.71 7.41
CA ARG A 429 9.97 8.00 8.35
C ARG A 429 9.62 7.64 9.81
N TRP A 430 8.34 7.77 10.17
CA TRP A 430 7.78 7.46 11.48
C TRP A 430 7.33 5.99 11.66
N ALA A 431 7.55 5.13 10.67
CA ALA A 431 7.21 3.71 10.80
C ALA A 431 7.95 3.09 12.00
N ARG A 432 7.20 2.33 12.81
CA ARG A 432 7.70 1.70 14.03
C ARG A 432 8.79 0.69 13.70
N THR A 433 9.69 0.46 14.66
CA THR A 433 10.86 -0.40 14.46
C THR A 433 10.47 -1.85 14.18
N ASP A 434 9.45 -2.37 14.87
CA ASP A 434 8.90 -3.71 14.65
C ASP A 434 8.34 -3.88 13.23
N ILE A 435 7.68 -2.85 12.67
CA ILE A 435 7.20 -2.87 11.29
C ILE A 435 8.37 -2.91 10.30
N ARG A 436 9.42 -2.12 10.52
CA ARG A 436 10.63 -2.14 9.67
C ARG A 436 11.28 -3.52 9.66
N GLU A 437 11.37 -4.15 10.81
CA GLU A 437 11.90 -5.51 10.98
C GLU A 437 11.04 -6.55 10.24
N ILE A 438 9.71 -6.47 10.35
CA ILE A 438 8.78 -7.35 9.62
C ILE A 438 8.99 -7.24 8.10
N PHE A 439 9.18 -6.03 7.57
CA PHE A 439 9.44 -5.87 6.13
C PHE A 439 10.81 -6.36 5.70
N ALA A 440 11.84 -6.18 6.52
CA ALA A 440 13.15 -6.79 6.27
C ALA A 440 13.08 -8.32 6.30
N GLU A 441 12.37 -8.91 7.27
CA GLU A 441 12.11 -10.35 7.35
C GLU A 441 11.44 -10.88 6.08
N ARG A 442 10.37 -10.20 5.62
CA ARG A 442 9.64 -10.55 4.38
C ARG A 442 10.57 -10.62 3.17
N TYR A 443 11.58 -9.76 3.09
CA TYR A 443 12.57 -9.78 2.00
C TYR A 443 13.60 -10.90 2.17
N LEU A 444 14.18 -11.01 3.37
CA LEU A 444 15.35 -11.85 3.64
C LEU A 444 15.02 -13.35 3.71
N ASN A 445 13.80 -13.72 4.11
CA ASN A 445 13.42 -15.12 4.37
C ASN A 445 13.55 -16.06 3.16
N TYR A 446 13.53 -15.50 1.95
CA TYR A 446 13.61 -16.26 0.69
C TYR A 446 15.00 -16.22 0.05
N MET A 447 15.93 -15.43 0.61
CA MET A 447 17.26 -15.26 0.08
C MET A 447 18.11 -16.53 0.30
N ALA A 448 18.88 -16.92 -0.72
CA ALA A 448 19.76 -18.07 -0.60
C ALA A 448 20.92 -17.81 0.41
N PRO A 449 21.37 -18.83 1.15
CA PRO A 449 22.40 -18.67 2.18
C PRO A 449 23.69 -18.02 1.67
N GLU A 450 24.12 -18.38 0.47
CA GLU A 450 25.32 -17.82 -0.16
C GLU A 450 25.15 -16.33 -0.52
N VAL A 451 23.95 -15.92 -0.95
CA VAL A 451 23.64 -14.50 -1.25
C VAL A 451 23.56 -13.70 0.05
N MET A 452 22.97 -14.26 1.11
CA MET A 452 23.01 -13.68 2.46
C MET A 452 24.45 -13.54 2.98
N ALA A 453 25.36 -14.43 2.60
CA ALA A 453 26.77 -14.36 2.94
C ALA A 453 27.57 -13.36 2.06
N GLY A 454 26.91 -12.69 1.12
CA GLY A 454 27.50 -11.69 0.24
C GLY A 454 28.08 -12.25 -1.06
N MET A 455 27.91 -13.54 -1.35
CA MET A 455 28.29 -14.08 -2.66
C MET A 455 27.34 -13.55 -3.75
N PRO A 456 27.82 -13.41 -5.00
CA PRO A 456 26.95 -13.03 -6.11
C PRO A 456 25.81 -14.04 -6.31
N ALA A 457 24.63 -13.53 -6.64
CA ALA A 457 23.51 -14.39 -7.01
C ALA A 457 23.80 -15.19 -8.28
N SER A 458 23.26 -16.40 -8.33
CA SER A 458 23.40 -17.37 -9.43
C SER A 458 22.07 -18.07 -9.74
N PRO A 459 21.94 -18.79 -10.87
CA PRO A 459 20.78 -19.65 -11.13
C PRO A 459 20.40 -20.59 -9.97
N ARG A 460 21.41 -21.11 -9.26
CA ARG A 460 21.22 -21.99 -8.09
C ARG A 460 20.63 -21.25 -6.89
N SER A 461 20.92 -19.95 -6.74
CA SER A 461 20.34 -19.10 -5.69
C SER A 461 18.87 -18.78 -5.96
N ASP A 462 18.48 -18.63 -7.23
CA ASP A 462 17.08 -18.45 -7.62
C ASP A 462 16.27 -19.71 -7.37
N ILE A 463 16.83 -20.89 -7.69
CA ILE A 463 16.18 -22.18 -7.43
C ILE A 463 15.88 -22.37 -5.93
N TYR A 464 16.82 -22.01 -5.07
CA TYR A 464 16.59 -21.99 -3.63
C TYR A 464 15.43 -21.06 -3.27
N SER A 465 15.45 -19.85 -3.81
CA SER A 465 14.44 -18.82 -3.53
C SER A 465 13.04 -19.24 -3.99
N VAL A 466 12.91 -19.90 -5.15
CA VAL A 466 11.64 -20.48 -5.62
C VAL A 466 11.15 -21.54 -4.65
N ALA A 467 12.01 -22.49 -4.26
CA ALA A 467 11.60 -23.56 -3.38
C ALA A 467 11.17 -23.04 -2.00
N ALA A 468 11.89 -22.03 -1.48
CA ALA A 468 11.55 -21.29 -0.28
C ALA A 468 10.15 -20.66 -0.37
N VAL A 469 9.85 -19.97 -1.47
CA VAL A 469 8.53 -19.37 -1.70
C VAL A 469 7.43 -20.42 -1.79
N VAL A 470 7.61 -21.46 -2.60
CA VAL A 470 6.60 -22.49 -2.83
C VAL A 470 6.26 -23.22 -1.54
N LEU A 471 7.27 -23.53 -0.73
CA LEU A 471 7.07 -24.13 0.58
C LEU A 471 6.25 -23.22 1.51
N SER A 472 6.70 -21.98 1.69
CA SER A 472 6.00 -20.99 2.53
C SER A 472 4.54 -20.81 2.10
N PHE A 473 4.31 -20.70 0.79
CA PHE A 473 2.98 -20.60 0.20
C PHE A 473 2.11 -21.84 0.50
N ALA A 474 2.64 -23.04 0.28
CA ALA A 474 1.89 -24.28 0.51
C ALA A 474 1.50 -24.45 1.99
N GLN A 475 2.43 -24.17 2.92
CA GLN A 475 2.16 -24.19 4.35
C GLN A 475 1.12 -23.15 4.78
N ALA A 476 1.17 -21.95 4.20
CA ALA A 476 0.21 -20.89 4.50
C ALA A 476 -1.20 -21.24 4.00
N CYS A 477 -1.32 -21.87 2.83
CA CYS A 477 -2.61 -22.32 2.29
C CYS A 477 -3.34 -23.34 3.18
N ILE A 478 -2.61 -24.17 3.94
CA ILE A 478 -3.19 -25.15 4.87
C ILE A 478 -3.31 -24.64 6.33
N GLY A 479 -3.08 -23.34 6.56
CA GLY A 479 -3.19 -22.73 7.88
C GLY A 479 -2.14 -23.18 8.89
N ARG A 480 -1.03 -23.77 8.43
CA ARG A 480 0.05 -24.31 9.28
C ARG A 480 1.30 -23.44 9.31
N PHE A 481 1.28 -22.29 8.64
CA PHE A 481 2.33 -21.30 8.79
C PHE A 481 2.13 -20.53 10.10
N GLU A 482 2.69 -21.04 11.19
CA GLU A 482 2.82 -20.25 12.42
C GLU A 482 3.73 -19.06 12.11
N LYS A 483 3.24 -17.84 12.36
CA LYS A 483 4.09 -16.65 12.27
C LYS A 483 5.21 -16.84 13.29
N PRO A 484 6.49 -16.92 12.87
CA PRO A 484 7.55 -17.23 13.81
C PRO A 484 7.62 -16.13 14.88
N THR A 485 7.47 -16.54 16.14
CA THR A 485 7.60 -15.67 17.31
C THR A 485 9.04 -15.74 17.82
N GLY A 486 9.71 -14.60 18.00
CA GLY A 486 11.12 -14.55 18.46
C GLY A 486 11.91 -13.38 17.86
N PRO A 487 13.24 -13.26 18.05
CA PRO A 487 14.11 -12.32 17.34
C PRO A 487 14.28 -12.65 15.83
N ILE A 488 14.60 -11.65 14.99
CA ILE A 488 14.69 -11.78 13.51
C ILE A 488 15.59 -12.94 13.06
N ASN A 489 16.74 -13.15 13.70
CA ASN A 489 17.70 -14.21 13.43
C ASN A 489 17.18 -15.61 13.81
N GLU A 490 16.19 -15.68 14.71
CA GLU A 490 15.49 -16.92 15.03
C GLU A 490 14.35 -17.20 14.04
N ARG A 491 13.76 -16.14 13.44
CA ARG A 491 12.71 -16.19 12.42
C ARG A 491 13.22 -16.34 10.98
N MET A 492 14.47 -15.94 10.71
CA MET A 492 15.10 -16.06 9.40
C MET A 492 15.46 -17.52 9.10
N GLY A 493 15.04 -18.00 7.93
CA GLY A 493 15.27 -19.36 7.47
C GLY A 493 14.02 -20.24 7.57
N ILE A 494 13.38 -20.48 6.43
CA ILE A 494 12.21 -21.37 6.28
C ILE A 494 12.51 -22.80 6.76
N LEU A 495 13.78 -23.19 6.73
CA LEU A 495 14.31 -24.52 7.03
C LEU A 495 14.20 -25.01 8.48
N LYS A 496 13.64 -24.21 9.39
CA LYS A 496 13.31 -24.71 10.74
C LYS A 496 11.96 -25.43 10.81
N THR A 497 11.15 -25.34 9.76
CA THR A 497 9.83 -25.99 9.71
C THR A 497 9.87 -27.31 8.96
N GLU A 498 9.15 -28.30 9.47
CA GLU A 498 9.00 -29.59 8.78
C GLU A 498 8.27 -29.40 7.44
N LEU A 499 8.78 -30.05 6.40
CA LEU A 499 8.23 -29.97 5.05
C LEU A 499 6.94 -30.82 4.96
N ILE A 500 5.80 -30.17 5.20
CA ILE A 500 4.47 -30.77 5.12
C ILE A 500 3.88 -30.47 3.74
N LEU A 501 3.97 -31.45 2.83
CA LEU A 501 3.41 -31.42 1.49
C LEU A 501 2.81 -32.79 1.19
N GLU A 502 1.60 -32.82 0.63
CA GLU A 502 0.92 -34.06 0.24
C GLU A 502 1.62 -34.73 -0.96
N ASP A 503 2.11 -33.92 -1.90
CA ASP A 503 2.85 -34.41 -3.07
C ASP A 503 4.31 -34.75 -2.69
N SER A 504 4.57 -36.06 -2.50
CA SER A 504 5.89 -36.58 -2.14
C SER A 504 6.98 -36.33 -3.18
N SER A 505 6.62 -36.25 -4.47
CA SER A 505 7.56 -35.98 -5.56
C SER A 505 8.00 -34.53 -5.52
N LEU A 506 7.03 -33.60 -5.38
CA LEU A 506 7.32 -32.18 -5.21
C LEU A 506 8.11 -31.94 -3.93
N LYS A 507 7.74 -32.61 -2.83
CA LYS A 507 8.46 -32.55 -1.56
C LYS A 507 9.96 -32.85 -1.74
N THR A 508 10.28 -34.00 -2.33
CA THR A 508 11.67 -34.43 -2.57
C THR A 508 12.44 -33.43 -3.45
N LEU A 509 11.78 -32.87 -4.47
CA LEU A 509 12.39 -31.87 -5.33
C LEU A 509 12.70 -30.56 -4.57
N LEU A 510 11.76 -30.08 -3.77
CA LEU A 510 11.94 -28.87 -2.95
C LEU A 510 13.08 -29.05 -1.93
N GLU A 511 13.20 -30.22 -1.29
CA GLU A 511 14.33 -30.53 -0.38
C GLU A 511 15.68 -30.40 -1.09
N LYS A 512 15.78 -30.94 -2.32
CA LYS A 512 16.99 -30.81 -3.14
C LYS A 512 17.27 -29.35 -3.52
N CYS A 513 16.24 -28.58 -3.90
CA CYS A 513 16.38 -27.16 -4.23
C CYS A 513 16.77 -26.30 -3.02
N LEU A 514 16.39 -26.70 -1.81
CA LEU A 514 16.69 -26.00 -0.54
C LEU A 514 18.04 -26.41 0.08
N ALA A 515 18.85 -27.21 -0.60
CA ALA A 515 20.15 -27.62 -0.09
C ALA A 515 21.04 -26.40 0.25
N GLN A 516 21.72 -26.43 1.41
CA GLN A 516 22.57 -25.32 1.86
C GLN A 516 23.74 -25.05 0.91
N ASN A 517 24.40 -26.11 0.44
CA ASN A 517 25.44 -26.01 -0.58
C ASN A 517 24.79 -25.85 -1.97
N PRO A 518 25.04 -24.74 -2.70
CA PRO A 518 24.48 -24.53 -4.05
C PRO A 518 24.76 -25.68 -5.02
N GLU A 519 25.92 -26.33 -4.92
CA GLU A 519 26.30 -27.41 -5.85
C GLU A 519 25.43 -28.67 -5.74
N HIS A 520 24.71 -28.83 -4.63
CA HIS A 520 23.76 -29.94 -4.45
C HIS A 520 22.38 -29.67 -5.06
N ARG A 521 22.11 -28.43 -5.48
CA ARG A 521 20.87 -28.03 -6.16
C ARG A 521 20.95 -28.41 -7.66
N PRO A 522 19.82 -28.42 -8.40
CA PRO A 522 19.89 -28.40 -9.86
C PRO A 522 20.72 -27.21 -10.37
N GLN A 523 21.38 -27.35 -11.53
CA GLN A 523 22.28 -26.34 -12.06
C GLN A 523 21.56 -25.06 -12.50
N ASP A 524 20.39 -25.24 -13.12
CA ASP A 524 19.54 -24.19 -13.65
C ASP A 524 18.06 -24.62 -13.58
N ALA A 525 17.16 -23.74 -14.02
CA ALA A 525 15.73 -23.97 -13.89
C ALA A 525 15.22 -25.06 -14.84
N SER A 526 15.89 -25.28 -15.99
CA SER A 526 15.51 -26.33 -16.94
C SER A 526 15.71 -27.73 -16.35
N GLN A 527 16.77 -27.90 -15.54
CA GLN A 527 17.03 -29.14 -14.80
C GLN A 527 16.14 -29.33 -13.57
N ALA A 528 15.44 -28.28 -13.14
CA ALA A 528 14.54 -28.29 -12.00
C ALA A 528 13.06 -28.40 -12.39
N LEU A 529 12.71 -28.51 -13.68
CA LEU A 529 11.32 -28.61 -14.11
C LEU A 529 10.61 -29.82 -13.48
N PHE A 530 9.51 -29.56 -12.79
CA PHE A 530 8.68 -30.60 -12.18
C PHE A 530 7.87 -31.30 -13.27
N LYS A 531 8.10 -32.60 -13.44
CA LYS A 531 7.33 -33.47 -14.34
C LYS A 531 6.34 -34.25 -13.48
N GLN A 532 5.05 -34.07 -13.75
CA GLN A 532 3.97 -34.82 -13.08
C GLN A 532 4.03 -36.30 -13.42
#